data_AF-A0A2V1NF61-F1
#
_entry.id   AF-A0A2V1NF61-F1
#
_cell.length_a   1.000
_cell.length_b   1.000
_cell.length_c   1.000
_cell.angle_alpha   90.00
_cell.angle_beta   90.00
_cell.angle_gamma   90.00
#
_symmetry.space_group_name_H-M   'P 1'
#
loop_
_entity.id
_entity.type
_entity.pdbx_description
1 polymer ?
#
loop_
_entity_poly.entity_id
_entity_poly.type
_entity_poly.pdbx_seq_one_letter_code
_entity_poly.pdbx_strand_id
1 'polypeptide(L)'
;PQDTSPPRDTPTPLHLLLADHPRILTTTATHHTPHRLTHHLLAIADALLPLLPAVLPTGDEKPEAAHRARLALAEAAGAVLAGGLSLLGIDAPEHL
;
A
#
# COMPACT_ATOMS: atom_id res chain seq x y z
N PRO A 1 13.07 -36.35 5.70
CA PRO A 1 12.25 -35.12 5.89
C PRO A 1 12.91 -33.93 5.19
N GLN A 2 12.55 -33.69 3.93
CA GLN A 2 12.96 -32.48 3.21
C GLN A 2 11.99 -31.35 3.56
N ASP A 3 12.49 -30.37 4.30
CA ASP A 3 11.78 -29.13 4.61
C ASP A 3 11.73 -28.29 3.33
N THR A 4 10.64 -28.45 2.57
CA THR A 4 10.31 -27.64 1.38
C THR A 4 9.29 -26.60 1.80
N SER A 5 9.69 -25.68 2.66
CA SER A 5 8.95 -24.42 2.78
C SER A 5 9.13 -23.64 1.47
N PRO A 6 8.04 -23.26 0.76
CA PRO A 6 8.17 -22.42 -0.43
C PRO A 6 8.86 -21.11 -0.06
N PRO A 7 9.54 -20.43 -1.02
CA PRO A 7 10.03 -19.09 -0.77
C PRO A 7 8.84 -18.26 -0.29
N ARG A 8 8.88 -17.80 0.96
CA ARG A 8 7.93 -16.80 1.42
C ARG A 8 8.19 -15.59 0.55
N ASP A 9 7.30 -15.32 -0.41
CA ASP A 9 7.33 -14.09 -1.18
C ASP A 9 7.38 -12.97 -0.15
N THR A 10 8.55 -12.37 0.01
CA THR A 10 8.70 -11.26 0.95
C THR A 10 7.80 -10.17 0.39
N PRO A 11 6.76 -9.73 1.12
CA PRO A 11 5.86 -8.73 0.59
C PRO A 11 6.70 -7.51 0.21
N THR A 12 6.53 -7.03 -1.03
CA THR A 12 7.29 -5.90 -1.54
C THR A 12 7.09 -4.73 -0.57
N PRO A 13 8.17 -4.09 -0.10
CA PRO A 13 8.02 -3.04 0.89
C PRO A 13 7.21 -1.87 0.33
N LEU A 14 6.27 -1.37 1.13
CA LEU A 14 5.25 -0.39 0.76
C LEU A 14 5.83 0.82 0.00
N HIS A 15 6.97 1.35 0.43
CA HIS A 15 7.59 2.51 -0.22
C HIS A 15 7.99 2.27 -1.68
N LEU A 16 8.38 1.04 -2.05
CA LEU A 16 8.68 0.70 -3.45
C LEU A 16 7.41 0.65 -4.28
N LEU A 17 6.32 0.11 -3.72
CA LEU A 17 5.02 0.09 -4.41
C LEU A 17 4.52 1.51 -4.68
N LEU A 18 4.68 2.45 -3.73
CA LEU A 18 4.32 3.85 -3.97
C LEU A 18 5.20 4.51 -5.03
N ALA A 19 6.50 4.22 -5.04
CA ALA A 19 7.43 4.75 -6.02
C ALA A 19 7.11 4.27 -7.46
N ASP A 20 6.61 3.03 -7.60
CA ASP A 20 6.24 2.45 -8.89
C ASP A 20 4.86 2.91 -9.41
N HIS A 21 4.01 3.47 -8.54
CA HIS A 21 2.66 3.89 -8.87
C HIS A 21 2.54 4.77 -10.14
N PRO A 22 3.30 5.88 -10.30
CA PRO A 22 3.17 6.73 -11.51
C PRO A 22 3.54 6.00 -12.79
N ARG A 23 4.52 5.08 -12.73
CA ARG A 23 4.90 4.25 -13.88
C ARG A 23 3.79 3.27 -14.21
N ILE A 24 3.19 2.62 -13.21
CA ILE A 24 2.08 1.68 -13.40
C ILE A 24 0.87 2.41 -13.98
N LEU A 25 0.50 3.58 -13.46
CA LEU A 25 -0.59 4.41 -14.00
C LEU A 25 -0.40 4.71 -15.49
N THR A 26 0.80 5.15 -15.87
CA THR A 26 1.13 5.48 -17.27
C THR A 26 1.00 4.25 -18.16
N THR A 27 1.51 3.10 -17.70
CA THR A 27 1.45 1.82 -18.42
C THR A 27 0.01 1.34 -18.56
N THR A 28 -0.79 1.44 -17.48
CA THR A 28 -2.19 1.01 -17.48
C THR A 28 -3.05 1.86 -18.41
N ALA A 29 -2.79 3.16 -18.46
CA ALA A 29 -3.49 4.08 -19.35
C ALA A 29 -3.12 3.82 -20.82
N THR A 30 -1.82 3.65 -21.11
CA THR A 30 -1.33 3.40 -22.48
C THR A 30 -1.86 2.10 -23.07
N HIS A 31 -1.92 1.05 -22.25
CA HIS A 31 -2.34 -0.28 -22.71
C HIS A 31 -3.81 -0.59 -22.44
N HIS A 32 -4.58 0.35 -21.89
CA HIS A 32 -5.98 0.14 -21.49
C HIS A 32 -6.17 -1.12 -20.62
N THR A 33 -5.33 -1.26 -19.58
CA THR A 33 -5.30 -2.45 -18.71
C THR A 33 -5.74 -2.09 -17.27
N PRO A 34 -7.03 -1.83 -17.02
CA PRO A 34 -7.51 -1.43 -15.68
C PRO A 34 -7.26 -2.49 -14.60
N HIS A 35 -7.27 -3.78 -14.97
CA HIS A 35 -6.96 -4.89 -14.05
C HIS A 35 -5.53 -4.83 -13.48
N ARG A 36 -4.57 -4.24 -14.22
CA ARG A 36 -3.21 -4.06 -13.69
C ARG A 36 -3.17 -2.98 -12.62
N LEU A 37 -3.98 -1.92 -12.77
CA LEU A 37 -4.15 -0.91 -11.73
C LEU A 37 -4.81 -1.53 -10.49
N THR A 38 -5.87 -2.32 -10.64
CA THR A 38 -6.53 -2.98 -9.49
C THR A 38 -5.58 -3.89 -8.72
N HIS A 39 -4.79 -4.72 -9.41
CA HIS A 39 -3.81 -5.58 -8.75
C HIS A 39 -2.71 -4.79 -8.04
N HIS A 40 -2.28 -3.66 -8.60
CA HIS A 40 -1.30 -2.81 -7.97
C HIS A 40 -1.85 -2.12 -6.71
N LEU A 41 -3.09 -1.60 -6.76
CA LEU A 41 -3.76 -1.02 -5.60
C LEU A 41 -3.96 -2.07 -4.50
N LEU A 42 -4.32 -3.30 -4.87
CA LEU A 42 -4.42 -4.41 -3.91
C LEU A 42 -3.08 -4.71 -3.24
N ALA A 43 -1.99 -4.76 -4.00
CA ALA A 43 -0.65 -4.95 -3.43
C ALA A 43 -0.25 -3.83 -2.46
N ILE A 44 -0.64 -2.58 -2.73
CA ILE A 44 -0.44 -1.45 -1.80
C ILE A 44 -1.27 -1.67 -0.52
N ALA A 45 -2.54 -2.05 -0.64
CA ALA A 45 -3.41 -2.29 0.51
C ALA A 45 -2.89 -3.45 1.39
N ASP A 46 -2.46 -4.55 0.78
CA ASP A 46 -1.88 -5.69 1.49
C ASP A 46 -0.57 -5.33 2.20
N ALA A 47 0.25 -4.44 1.62
CA ALA A 47 1.46 -3.94 2.26
C ALA A 47 1.18 -2.88 3.36
N LEU A 48 0.07 -2.15 3.26
CA LEU A 48 -0.36 -1.14 4.22
C LEU A 48 -1.01 -1.76 5.47
N LEU A 49 -1.85 -2.79 5.32
CA LEU A 49 -2.62 -3.36 6.43
C LEU A 49 -1.77 -3.77 7.65
N PRO A 50 -0.62 -4.45 7.50
CA PRO A 50 0.25 -4.80 8.63
C PRO A 50 0.93 -3.59 9.29
N LEU A 51 1.03 -2.47 8.58
CA LEU A 51 1.65 -1.24 9.09
C LEU A 51 0.71 -0.48 10.03
N LEU A 52 -0.60 -0.49 9.76
CA LEU A 52 -1.61 0.34 10.45
C LEU A 52 -1.56 0.21 11.99
N PRO A 53 -1.47 -1.00 12.59
CA PRO A 53 -1.42 -1.12 14.05
C PRO A 53 -0.17 -0.50 14.68
N ALA A 54 0.91 -0.34 13.92
CA ALA A 54 2.20 0.17 14.40
C ALA A 54 2.41 1.68 14.12
N VAL A 55 1.41 2.36 13.57
CA VAL A 55 1.47 3.80 13.23
C VAL A 55 1.44 4.66 14.50
N LEU A 56 0.55 4.34 15.44
CA LEU A 56 0.37 5.11 16.67
C LEU A 56 1.14 4.46 17.84
N PRO A 57 1.73 5.26 18.74
CA PRO A 57 2.30 4.75 19.98
C PRO A 57 1.23 4.06 20.82
N THR A 58 1.59 2.96 21.50
CA THR A 58 0.64 2.23 22.35
C THR A 58 0.92 2.51 23.83
N GLY A 59 -0.13 2.77 24.62
CA GLY A 59 -0.01 2.98 26.06
C GLY A 59 0.81 4.23 26.41
N ASP A 60 1.83 4.07 27.25
CA ASP A 60 2.72 5.16 27.69
C ASP A 60 3.94 5.37 26.78
N GLU A 61 3.97 4.72 25.59
CA GLU A 61 5.04 4.92 24.62
C GLU A 61 5.10 6.38 24.16
N LYS A 62 6.33 6.92 24.12
CA LYS A 62 6.54 8.28 23.62
C LYS A 62 6.48 8.30 22.08
N PRO A 63 5.91 9.34 21.46
CA PRO A 63 5.89 9.47 20.00
C PRO A 63 7.30 9.70 19.44
N GLU A 64 7.88 8.64 18.88
CA GLU A 64 9.20 8.67 18.22
C GLU A 64 9.15 9.07 16.74
N ALA A 65 10.32 9.33 16.15
CA ALA A 65 10.45 9.59 14.71
C ALA A 65 9.97 8.41 13.84
N ALA A 66 10.08 7.17 14.34
CA ALA A 66 9.58 5.99 13.66
C ALA A 66 8.06 6.02 13.49
N HIS A 67 7.30 6.41 14.53
CA HIS A 67 5.84 6.54 14.46
C HIS A 67 5.43 7.59 13.43
N ARG A 68 6.10 8.74 13.44
CA ARG A 68 5.87 9.79 12.44
C ARG A 68 6.17 9.33 11.01
N ALA A 69 7.25 8.56 10.80
CA ALA A 69 7.57 8.02 9.49
C ALA A 69 6.53 7.00 9.01
N ARG A 70 6.02 6.13 9.90
CA ARG A 70 4.96 5.17 9.56
C ARG A 70 3.63 5.86 9.27
N LEU A 71 3.29 6.90 10.03
CA LEU A 71 2.11 7.73 9.76
C LEU A 71 2.19 8.38 8.38
N ALA A 72 3.31 9.04 8.07
CA ALA A 72 3.51 9.66 6.74
C ALA A 72 3.41 8.63 5.61
N LEU A 73 3.91 7.42 5.83
CA LEU A 73 3.83 6.34 4.85
C LEU A 73 2.38 5.83 4.68
N ALA A 74 1.61 5.74 5.77
CA ALA A 74 0.20 5.36 5.74
C ALA A 74 -0.65 6.42 5.02
N GLU A 75 -0.39 7.70 5.28
CA GLU A 75 -1.05 8.83 4.58
C GLU A 75 -0.77 8.81 3.07
N ALA A 76 0.50 8.59 2.69
CA ALA A 76 0.88 8.48 1.28
C ALA A 76 0.17 7.30 0.58
N ALA A 77 0.09 6.15 1.25
CA ALA A 77 -0.64 4.99 0.73
C ALA A 77 -2.14 5.27 0.61
N GLY A 78 -2.74 5.90 1.63
CA GLY A 78 -4.15 6.30 1.61
C GLY A 78 -4.48 7.22 0.45
N ALA A 79 -3.63 8.22 0.18
CA ALA A 79 -3.82 9.14 -0.95
C ALA A 79 -3.74 8.43 -2.32
N VAL A 80 -2.79 7.49 -2.48
CA VAL A 80 -2.65 6.69 -3.71
C VAL A 80 -3.86 5.77 -3.92
N LEU A 81 -4.33 5.12 -2.85
CA LEU A 81 -5.52 4.25 -2.91
C LEU A 81 -6.76 5.05 -3.27
N ALA A 82 -7.00 6.20 -2.61
CA ALA A 82 -8.13 7.07 -2.91
C ALA A 82 -8.13 7.55 -4.37
N GLY A 83 -6.98 8.04 -4.85
CA GLY A 83 -6.83 8.48 -6.25
C GLY A 83 -7.03 7.33 -7.25
N GLY A 84 -6.44 6.16 -6.98
CA GLY A 84 -6.57 4.98 -7.83
C GLY A 84 -7.99 4.43 -7.90
N LEU A 85 -8.70 4.38 -6.78
CA LEU A 85 -10.10 3.96 -6.73
C LEU A 85 -11.01 4.94 -7.48
N SER A 86 -10.79 6.24 -7.32
CA SER A 86 -11.51 7.26 -8.08
C SER A 86 -11.33 7.09 -9.60
N LEU A 87 -10.11 6.77 -10.06
CA LEU A 87 -9.85 6.46 -11.48
C LEU A 87 -10.59 5.20 -11.98
N LEU A 88 -10.93 4.26 -11.07
CA LEU A 88 -11.72 3.07 -11.38
C LEU A 88 -13.24 3.34 -11.33
N GLY A 89 -13.66 4.56 -11.02
CA GLY A 89 -15.07 4.90 -10.80
C GLY A 89 -15.63 4.29 -9.51
N ILE A 90 -14.76 3.93 -8.57
CA ILE A 90 -15.12 3.46 -7.24
C ILE A 90 -15.00 4.65 -6.31
N ASP A 91 -16.12 5.11 -5.77
CA ASP A 91 -16.08 6.09 -4.69
C ASP A 91 -15.35 5.44 -3.50
N ALA A 92 -14.19 5.99 -3.16
CA ALA A 92 -13.45 5.55 -1.99
C ALA A 92 -14.33 5.83 -0.76
N PRO A 93 -14.69 4.82 0.04
CA PRO A 93 -15.47 5.06 1.24
C PRO A 93 -14.66 5.97 2.16
N GLU A 94 -15.32 6.97 2.73
CA GLU A 94 -14.68 7.96 3.60
C GLU A 94 -13.94 7.28 4.77
N HIS A 95 -14.39 6.10 5.23
CA HIS A 95 -13.83 5.35 6.37
C HIS A 95 -13.80 3.84 6.03
N LEU A 96 -12.74 3.13 6.44
CA LEU A 96 -12.53 1.69 6.21
C LEU A 96 -12.53 0.90 7.53
#